data_AF-A0A4S8IN00-F1
#
_entry.id   AF-A0A4S8IN00-F1
#
_cell.length_a   1.000
_cell.length_b   1.000
_cell.length_c   1.000
_cell.angle_alpha   90.00
_cell.angle_beta   90.00
_cell.angle_gamma   90.00
#
_symmetry.space_group_name_H-M   'P 1'
#
loop_
_entity.id
_entity.type
_entity.pdbx_description
1 polymer ?
#
loop_
_entity_poly.entity_id
_entity_poly.type
_entity_poly.pdbx_seq_one_letter_code
_entity_poly.pdbx_strand_id
1 'polypeptide(L)' 'MKHSFGRVDAEAQLTGAEWLVRQGLAKAGHIGLCGWSYGGFLSAMSLARFPDTFSCAVSGAPVTSWDGYDTFYTEK' A
#
# COMPACT_ATOMS: atom_id res chain seq x y z
N MET A 1 8.28 -16.00 3.46
CA MET A 1 7.88 -14.69 4.03
C MET A 1 8.98 -13.63 3.95
N LYS A 2 10.27 -14.00 3.81
CA LYS A 2 11.43 -13.08 3.82
C LYS A 2 11.72 -12.27 2.52
N HIS A 3 10.87 -12.35 1.49
CA HIS A 3 11.12 -11.71 0.18
C HIS A 3 9.89 -11.01 -0.42
N SER A 4 8.92 -10.59 0.39
CA SER A 4 7.63 -10.10 -0.13
C SER A 4 7.09 -8.84 0.54
N PHE A 5 7.98 -8.03 1.13
CA PHE A 5 7.65 -6.72 1.68
C PHE A 5 6.95 -5.85 0.63
N GLY A 6 5.80 -5.26 0.99
CA GLY A 6 5.02 -4.40 0.11
C GLY A 6 4.21 -5.10 -0.97
N ARG A 7 4.35 -6.42 -1.17
CA ARG A 7 3.49 -7.18 -2.08
C ARG A 7 2.28 -7.75 -1.34
N VAL A 8 2.52 -8.59 -0.34
CA VAL A 8 1.43 -9.23 0.44
C VAL A 8 0.59 -8.16 1.16
N ASP A 9 1.26 -7.11 1.65
CA ASP A 9 0.59 -6.01 2.33
C ASP A 9 -0.34 -5.23 1.39
N ALA A 10 0.06 -5.04 0.13
CA ALA A 10 -0.75 -4.31 -0.85
C ALA A 10 -1.94 -5.16 -1.32
N GLU A 11 -1.75 -6.46 -1.48
CA GLU A 11 -2.84 -7.42 -1.77
C GLU A 11 -3.87 -7.44 -0.64
N ALA A 12 -3.44 -7.28 0.63
CA ALA A 12 -4.35 -7.11 1.75
C ALA A 12 -5.15 -5.79 1.68
N GLN A 13 -4.53 -4.68 1.25
CA GLN A 13 -5.26 -3.42 1.03
C GLN A 13 -6.31 -3.56 -0.07
N LEU A 14 -6.00 -4.25 -1.17
CA LEU A 14 -6.97 -4.56 -2.23
C LEU A 14 -8.15 -5.36 -1.67
N THR A 15 -7.88 -6.42 -0.90
CA THR A 15 -8.92 -7.28 -0.32
C THR A 15 -9.89 -6.49 0.57
N GLY A 16 -9.35 -5.59 1.41
CA GLY A 16 -10.17 -4.70 2.24
C GLY A 16 -11.01 -3.73 1.41
N ALA A 17 -10.45 -3.14 0.36
CA ALA A 17 -11.16 -2.25 -0.54
C ALA A 17 -12.31 -2.96 -1.28
N GLU A 18 -12.06 -4.18 -1.79
CA GLU A 18 -13.10 -5.01 -2.43
C GLU A 18 -14.22 -5.37 -1.46
N TRP A 19 -13.87 -5.67 -0.20
CA TRP A 19 -14.87 -5.93 0.83
C TRP A 19 -15.74 -4.69 1.07
N LEU A 20 -15.16 -3.50 1.21
CA LEU A 20 -15.91 -2.24 1.38
C LEU A 20 -16.87 -1.98 0.21
N VAL A 21 -16.42 -2.24 -1.02
CA VAL A 21 -17.27 -2.13 -2.22
C VAL A 21 -18.42 -3.13 -2.17
N ARG A 22 -18.15 -4.39 -1.81
CA ARG A 22 -19.18 -5.44 -1.69
C ARG A 22 -20.21 -5.14 -0.60
N GLN A 23 -19.82 -4.44 0.47
CA GLN A 23 -20.76 -3.98 1.49
C GLN A 23 -21.55 -2.73 1.08
N GLY A 24 -21.27 -2.13 -0.09
CA GLY A 24 -21.86 -0.87 -0.52
C GLY A 24 -21.37 0.35 0.27
N LEU A 25 -20.26 0.21 1.00
CA LEU A 25 -19.67 1.27 1.83
C LEU A 25 -18.65 2.13 1.04
N ALA A 26 -18.19 1.63 -0.10
CA ALA A 26 -17.27 2.33 -0.99
C ALA A 26 -17.59 2.03 -2.46
N LYS A 27 -16.97 2.81 -3.36
CA LYS A 27 -17.06 2.62 -4.80
C LYS A 27 -15.66 2.41 -5.36
N ALA A 28 -15.47 1.37 -6.17
CA ALA A 28 -14.20 1.13 -6.86
C ALA A 28 -13.80 2.36 -7.71
N GLY A 29 -12.52 2.69 -7.72
CA GLY A 29 -12.01 3.88 -8.40
C GLY A 29 -12.37 5.21 -7.71
N HIS A 30 -12.93 5.17 -6.50
CA HIS A 30 -13.19 6.33 -5.64
C HIS A 30 -12.62 6.15 -4.21
N ILE A 31 -11.60 5.32 -4.06
CA ILE A 31 -10.95 5.02 -2.78
C ILE A 31 -9.56 5.66 -2.78
N GLY A 32 -9.27 6.49 -1.78
CA GLY A 32 -7.95 7.08 -1.56
C GLY A 32 -7.19 6.35 -0.45
N LEU A 33 -5.86 6.33 -0.56
CA LEU A 33 -4.95 5.80 0.46
C LEU A 33 -4.19 6.96 1.11
N CYS A 34 -3.92 6.87 2.41
CA CYS A 34 -2.97 7.77 3.07
C CYS A 34 -2.12 7.01 4.08
N GLY A 35 -0.84 7.37 4.16
CA GLY A 35 0.06 6.74 5.12
C GLY A 35 1.38 7.49 5.26
N TRP A 36 2.06 7.22 6.37
CA TRP A 36 3.36 7.78 6.71
C TRP A 36 4.39 6.66 6.92
N SER A 37 5.68 6.89 6.64
CA SER A 37 6.73 5.88 6.78
C SER A 37 6.43 4.62 5.94
N TYR A 38 6.42 3.42 6.51
CA TYR A 38 6.00 2.20 5.79
C TYR A 38 4.58 2.31 5.20
N GLY A 39 3.68 3.00 5.90
CA GLY A 39 2.33 3.28 5.37
C GLY A 39 2.36 4.17 4.13
N GLY A 40 3.34 5.07 4.02
CA GLY A 40 3.58 5.87 2.81
C GLY A 40 4.02 4.99 1.65
N PHE A 41 5.02 4.13 1.88
CA PHE A 41 5.45 3.13 0.90
C PHE A 41 4.28 2.25 0.45
N LEU A 42 3.51 1.71 1.38
CA LEU A 42 2.37 0.85 1.07
C LEU A 42 1.27 1.58 0.31
N SER A 43 1.00 2.84 0.64
CA SER A 43 0.01 3.67 -0.08
C SER A 43 0.43 3.87 -1.54
N ALA A 44 1.70 4.21 -1.78
CA ALA A 44 2.25 4.35 -3.13
C ALA A 44 2.24 3.02 -3.89
N MET A 45 2.68 1.93 -3.26
CA MET A 45 2.72 0.59 -3.88
C MET A 45 1.32 0.06 -4.22
N SER A 46 0.34 0.28 -3.35
CA SER A 46 -1.04 -0.20 -3.58
C SER A 46 -1.69 0.56 -4.73
N LEU A 47 -1.49 1.88 -4.83
CA LEU A 47 -1.95 2.66 -5.99
C LEU A 47 -1.27 2.21 -7.29
N ALA A 48 0.05 2.00 -7.27
CA ALA A 48 0.79 1.59 -8.45
C ALA A 48 0.40 0.19 -8.96
N ARG A 49 0.03 -0.73 -8.05
CA ARG A 49 -0.37 -2.10 -8.40
C ARG A 49 -1.84 -2.23 -8.76
N PHE A 50 -2.72 -1.43 -8.14
CA PHE A 50 -4.17 -1.56 -8.27
C PHE A 50 -4.82 -0.22 -8.64
N PRO A 51 -4.46 0.39 -9.79
CA PRO A 51 -4.94 1.72 -10.18
C PRO A 51 -6.45 1.76 -10.47
N ASP A 52 -7.08 0.63 -10.79
CA ASP A 52 -8.53 0.55 -11.02
C ASP A 52 -9.33 0.56 -9.70
N THR A 53 -8.67 0.23 -8.58
CA THR A 53 -9.28 0.20 -7.25
C THR A 53 -9.10 1.52 -6.52
N PHE A 54 -7.88 2.05 -6.52
CA PHE A 54 -7.51 3.26 -5.77
C PHE A 54 -7.32 4.45 -6.70
N SER A 55 -7.95 5.58 -6.38
CA SER A 55 -7.91 6.80 -7.21
C SER A 55 -6.67 7.65 -6.94
N CYS A 56 -6.18 7.63 -5.70
CA CYS A 56 -5.07 8.46 -5.26
C CYS A 56 -4.40 7.91 -4.01
N ALA A 57 -3.17 8.37 -3.75
CA ALA A 57 -2.41 8.03 -2.56
C ALA A 57 -1.68 9.26 -2.02
N VAL A 58 -1.76 9.47 -0.70
CA VAL A 58 -0.93 10.43 0.04
C VAL A 58 0.17 9.64 0.74
N SER A 59 1.38 9.73 0.21
CA SER A 59 2.55 8.96 0.67
C SER A 59 3.54 9.87 1.41
N GLY A 60 3.46 9.91 2.75
CA GLY A 60 4.32 10.72 3.60
C GLY A 60 5.58 9.98 4.08
N ALA A 61 6.75 10.62 3.96
CA ALA A 61 8.06 10.06 4.32
C ALA A 61 8.25 8.56 4.00
N PRO A 62 7.93 8.10 2.77
CA PRO A 62 7.96 6.69 2.42
C PRO A 62 9.38 6.14 2.35
N VAL A 63 9.55 4.86 2.63
CA VAL A 63 10.73 4.10 2.20
C VAL A 63 10.59 3.85 0.70
N THR A 64 11.36 4.53 -0.15
CA THR A 64 11.27 4.42 -1.62
C THR A 64 12.41 3.64 -2.25
N SER A 65 13.53 3.50 -1.54
CA SER A 65 14.58 2.56 -1.87
C SER A 65 14.95 1.74 -0.63
N TRP A 66 15.12 0.45 -0.84
CA TRP A 66 15.64 -0.47 0.17
C TRP A 66 17.18 -0.55 0.12
N ASP A 67 17.80 -0.01 -0.94
CA ASP A 67 19.25 0.21 -0.95
C ASP A 67 19.59 1.42 -0.06
N GLY A 68 20.36 1.17 1.01
CA GLY A 68 20.74 2.21 1.96
C GLY A 68 19.73 2.53 3.07
N TYR A 69 18.64 1.76 3.23
CA TYR A 69 17.84 1.80 4.46
C TYR A 69 18.54 0.98 5.56
N ASP A 70 18.63 1.56 6.75
CA ASP A 70 19.47 1.12 7.87
C ASP A 70 19.48 -0.41 8.09
N THR A 71 20.66 -0.97 8.34
CA THR A 71 20.90 -2.41 8.58
C THR A 71 19.94 -3.04 9.60
N PHE A 72 19.38 -2.25 10.51
CA PHE A 72 18.46 -2.73 11.53
C PHE A 72 17.08 -3.17 11.01
N TYR A 73 16.62 -2.68 9.85
CA TYR A 73 15.27 -2.95 9.33
C TYR A 73 15.25 -3.90 8.12
N THR A 74 16.33 -3.93 7.33
CA THR A 74 16.36 -4.61 6.02
C THR A 74 16.70 -6.12 6.12
N GLU A 75 17.21 -6.60 7.27
CA GLU A 75 17.71 -7.97 7.41
C GLU A 75 16.79 -8.97 8.16
N LYS A 76 15.65 -8.51 8.70
CA LYS A 76 14.70 -9.38 9.42
C LYS A 76 13.70 -10.11 8.52
#